data_AF-A0A1V3XEE1-F1
#
_entry.id   AF-A0A1V3XEE1-F1
#
_cell.length_a   1.000
_cell.length_b   1.000
_cell.length_c   1.000
_cell.angle_alpha   90.00
_cell.angle_beta   90.00
_cell.angle_gamma   90.00
#
_symmetry.space_group_name_H-M   'P 1'
#
loop_
_entity.id
_entity.type
_entity.pdbx_description
1 polymer ?
#
loop_
_entity_poly.entity_id
_entity_poly.type
_entity_poly.pdbx_seq_one_letter_code
_entity_poly.pdbx_strand_id
1 'polypeptide(L)'
;MESDASHLDYGSALLSKATGEPPMPGQAPPVANDTRIVMGRLDQRLYASAETTNPKAAVRLGSDMGEFFMPYPGTRINQETVPLNANGVSGSASYYEVKFSDPAKPNGQIWTGVIGTPAGTTPNAGPPQRWFVVWLGTSNNPVDKGAAKALAESIRPWTPPPAPAPAPAPGEPAPEPGAPAPAPVQAPAAGVTPTLSPTPRRTQPA
;
A
#
# COMPACT_ATOMS: atom_id res chain seq x y z
N MET A 1 16.68 -0.05 -10.36
CA MET A 1 16.64 1.43 -10.45
C MET A 1 15.24 1.81 -10.93
N GLU A 2 14.77 3.02 -10.60
CA GLU A 2 13.49 3.51 -11.12
C GLU A 2 13.65 3.83 -12.61
N SER A 3 12.74 3.31 -13.44
CA SER A 3 12.87 3.38 -14.91
C SER A 3 11.89 4.34 -15.56
N ASP A 4 10.80 4.67 -14.88
CA ASP A 4 9.83 5.68 -15.31
C ASP A 4 9.31 6.44 -14.08
N ALA A 5 9.68 7.72 -13.98
CA ALA A 5 9.25 8.59 -12.89
C ALA A 5 7.78 9.02 -13.03
N SER A 6 7.21 8.94 -14.23
CA SER A 6 5.80 9.27 -14.52
C SER A 6 4.82 8.38 -13.75
N HIS A 7 5.23 7.15 -13.41
CA HIS A 7 4.45 6.23 -12.60
C HIS A 7 4.21 6.78 -11.17
N LEU A 8 5.13 7.60 -10.63
CA LEU A 8 5.04 8.19 -9.28
C LEU A 8 3.90 9.21 -9.19
N ASP A 9 3.61 9.94 -10.26
CA ASP A 9 2.47 10.87 -10.35
C ASP A 9 1.11 10.16 -10.14
N TYR A 10 1.04 8.86 -10.44
CA TYR A 10 -0.15 8.02 -10.22
C TYR A 10 -0.06 7.13 -8.96
N GLY A 11 0.93 7.37 -8.10
CA GLY A 11 1.10 6.62 -6.84
C GLY A 11 1.64 5.20 -7.05
N SER A 12 2.46 5.00 -8.08
CA SER A 12 3.09 3.73 -8.42
C SER A 12 4.56 3.92 -8.80
N ALA A 13 5.35 2.85 -8.77
CA ALA A 13 6.76 2.89 -9.13
C ALA A 13 7.11 1.69 -10.02
N LEU A 14 7.90 1.94 -11.06
CA LEU A 14 8.45 0.91 -11.95
C LEU A 14 9.95 0.78 -11.70
N LEU A 15 10.39 -0.39 -11.23
CA LEU A 15 11.80 -0.68 -11.05
C LEU A 15 12.26 -1.69 -12.11
N SER A 16 13.39 -1.39 -12.75
CA SER A 16 14.10 -2.34 -13.60
C SER A 16 15.43 -2.77 -12.98
N LYS A 17 15.82 -4.01 -13.31
CA LYS A 17 17.12 -4.56 -12.93
C LYS A 17 18.20 -4.02 -13.87
N ALA A 18 19.25 -3.42 -13.33
CA ALA A 18 20.39 -2.99 -14.12
C ALA A 18 21.18 -4.22 -14.63
N THR A 19 21.71 -4.13 -15.83
CA THR A 19 22.52 -5.15 -16.49
C THR A 19 23.82 -4.54 -17.00
N GLY A 20 24.88 -5.36 -17.10
CA GLY A 20 26.18 -4.93 -17.64
C GLY A 20 27.06 -4.16 -16.64
N GLU A 21 28.18 -3.64 -17.16
CA GLU A 21 29.09 -2.77 -16.40
C GLU A 21 28.42 -1.43 -16.06
N PRO A 22 28.86 -0.76 -14.97
CA PRO A 22 28.35 0.55 -14.60
C PRO A 22 28.47 1.52 -15.78
N PRO A 23 27.41 2.25 -16.14
CA PRO A 23 27.48 3.24 -17.21
C PRO A 23 28.44 4.36 -16.82
N MET A 24 28.98 5.06 -17.84
CA MET A 24 29.72 6.29 -17.60
C MET A 24 28.84 7.31 -16.84
N PRO A 25 29.43 8.19 -16.01
CA PRO A 25 28.67 9.19 -15.26
C PRO A 25 27.75 10.01 -16.19
N GLY A 26 26.45 10.05 -15.88
CA GLY A 26 25.44 10.76 -16.67
C GLY A 26 24.74 9.92 -17.73
N GLN A 27 25.13 8.65 -17.93
CA GLN A 27 24.46 7.73 -18.85
C GLN A 27 23.55 6.75 -18.07
N ALA A 28 22.36 6.48 -18.61
CA ALA A 28 21.44 5.53 -18.00
C ALA A 28 22.00 4.10 -18.07
N PRO A 29 21.92 3.31 -16.99
CA PRO A 29 22.40 1.93 -16.98
C PRO A 29 21.57 1.06 -17.93
N PRO A 30 22.18 0.05 -18.59
CA PRO A 30 21.42 -0.96 -19.30
C PRO A 30 20.48 -1.67 -18.31
N VAL A 31 19.28 -2.06 -18.77
CA VAL A 31 18.31 -2.76 -17.93
C VAL A 31 17.88 -4.07 -18.57
N ALA A 32 17.59 -5.07 -17.74
CA ALA A 32 17.00 -6.33 -18.19
C ALA A 32 15.58 -6.07 -18.71
N ASN A 33 15.27 -6.57 -19.89
CA ASN A 33 13.94 -6.39 -20.51
C ASN A 33 12.92 -7.42 -20.00
N ASP A 34 13.41 -8.54 -19.48
CA ASP A 34 12.63 -9.73 -19.08
C ASP A 34 12.37 -9.83 -17.57
N THR A 35 12.79 -8.83 -16.77
CA THR A 35 12.37 -8.71 -15.36
C THR A 35 12.08 -7.27 -14.98
N ARG A 36 10.98 -7.06 -14.25
CA ARG A 36 10.53 -5.74 -13.79
C ARG A 36 9.67 -5.85 -12.55
N ILE A 37 9.67 -4.80 -11.74
CA ILE A 37 8.83 -4.69 -10.55
C ILE A 37 7.90 -3.50 -10.72
N VAL A 38 6.61 -3.71 -10.50
CA VAL A 38 5.59 -2.67 -10.44
C VAL A 38 5.01 -2.67 -9.03
N MET A 39 4.97 -1.52 -8.39
CA MET A 39 4.38 -1.39 -7.06
C MET A 39 3.55 -0.11 -6.97
N GLY A 40 2.58 -0.07 -6.06
CA GLY A 40 1.74 1.12 -5.90
C GLY A 40 0.56 0.91 -4.98
N ARG A 41 -0.29 1.92 -4.86
CA ARG A 41 -1.58 1.76 -4.16
C ARG A 41 -2.50 0.84 -4.97
N LEU A 42 -3.14 -0.10 -4.29
CA LEU A 42 -4.19 -0.91 -4.89
C LEU A 42 -5.49 -0.09 -4.92
N ASP A 43 -5.65 0.70 -5.99
CA ASP A 43 -6.80 1.59 -6.17
C ASP A 43 -8.09 0.84 -6.53
N GLN A 44 -9.25 1.45 -6.22
CA GLN A 44 -10.59 0.92 -6.49
C GLN A 44 -10.84 0.58 -7.97
N ARG A 45 -10.07 1.17 -8.89
CA ARG A 45 -10.16 0.88 -10.34
C ARG A 45 -9.59 -0.48 -10.73
N LEU A 46 -8.72 -1.08 -9.90
CA LEU A 46 -8.17 -2.40 -10.16
C LEU A 46 -9.16 -3.46 -9.69
N TYR A 47 -9.49 -4.45 -10.52
CA TYR A 47 -10.44 -5.52 -10.14
C TYR A 47 -10.04 -6.25 -8.85
N ALA A 48 -8.73 -6.43 -8.62
CA ALA A 48 -8.20 -7.00 -7.39
C ALA A 48 -8.49 -6.19 -6.12
N SER A 49 -8.82 -4.90 -6.22
CA SER A 49 -9.19 -4.05 -5.08
C SER A 49 -10.57 -4.39 -4.52
N ALA A 50 -11.47 -4.92 -5.34
CA ALA A 50 -12.82 -5.34 -4.95
C ALA A 50 -12.81 -6.61 -4.09
N GLU A 51 -11.70 -7.35 -4.09
CA GLU A 51 -11.56 -8.57 -3.30
C GLU A 51 -11.60 -8.26 -1.80
N THR A 52 -12.35 -9.06 -1.04
CA THR A 52 -12.56 -8.83 0.39
C THR A 52 -11.32 -9.15 1.24
N THR A 53 -10.41 -9.99 0.74
CA THR A 53 -9.22 -10.43 1.48
C THR A 53 -7.93 -10.25 0.67
N ASN A 54 -6.81 -10.01 1.36
CA ASN A 54 -5.51 -9.85 0.72
C ASN A 54 -5.07 -11.09 -0.10
N PRO A 55 -5.30 -12.35 0.35
CA PRO A 55 -5.01 -13.54 -0.46
C PRO A 55 -5.77 -13.56 -1.79
N LYS A 56 -7.07 -13.24 -1.79
CA LYS A 56 -7.86 -13.21 -3.03
C LYS A 56 -7.41 -12.08 -3.95
N ALA A 57 -7.15 -10.89 -3.38
CA ALA A 57 -6.61 -9.76 -4.12
C ALA A 57 -5.28 -10.11 -4.80
N ALA A 58 -4.37 -10.80 -4.10
CA ALA A 58 -3.08 -11.21 -4.64
C ALA A 58 -3.21 -12.21 -5.80
N VAL A 59 -4.08 -13.22 -5.68
CA VAL A 59 -4.34 -14.19 -6.74
C VAL A 59 -5.02 -13.54 -7.96
N ARG A 60 -5.98 -12.65 -7.71
CA ARG A 60 -6.69 -11.94 -8.78
C ARG A 60 -5.75 -11.01 -9.53
N LEU A 61 -5.00 -10.18 -8.80
CA LEU A 61 -4.00 -9.29 -9.38
C LEU A 61 -2.94 -10.08 -10.15
N GLY A 62 -2.45 -11.18 -9.59
CA GLY A 62 -1.48 -12.04 -10.28
C GLY A 62 -2.04 -12.61 -11.59
N SER A 63 -3.32 -12.97 -11.62
CA SER A 63 -3.97 -13.46 -12.84
C SER A 63 -4.13 -12.36 -13.89
N ASP A 64 -4.65 -11.20 -13.50
CA ASP A 64 -4.87 -10.05 -14.39
C ASP A 64 -3.51 -9.56 -14.96
N MET A 65 -2.48 -9.47 -14.12
CA MET A 65 -1.12 -9.08 -14.52
C MET A 65 -0.41 -10.15 -15.34
N GLY A 66 -0.63 -11.42 -15.03
CA GLY A 66 -0.10 -12.52 -15.83
C GLY A 66 -0.63 -12.52 -17.26
N GLU A 67 -1.94 -12.29 -17.44
CA GLU A 67 -2.55 -12.17 -18.76
C GLU A 67 -2.00 -10.97 -19.53
N PHE A 68 -1.85 -9.83 -18.85
CA PHE A 68 -1.33 -8.61 -19.46
C PHE A 68 0.14 -8.70 -19.89
N PHE A 69 1.01 -9.20 -19.01
CA PHE A 69 2.46 -9.23 -19.24
C PHE A 69 2.96 -10.51 -19.92
N MET A 70 2.20 -11.60 -19.86
CA MET A 70 2.54 -12.90 -20.46
C MET A 70 1.37 -13.42 -21.30
N PRO A 71 1.00 -12.76 -22.41
CA PRO A 71 -0.20 -13.08 -23.19
C PRO A 71 -0.09 -14.37 -24.00
N TYR A 72 1.06 -15.03 -23.99
CA TYR A 72 1.31 -16.26 -24.73
C TYR A 72 0.68 -17.47 -24.02
N PRO A 73 0.15 -18.44 -24.78
CA PRO A 73 -0.43 -19.64 -24.20
C PRO A 73 0.61 -20.43 -23.41
N GLY A 74 0.18 -20.97 -22.26
CA GLY A 74 1.02 -21.77 -21.38
C GLY A 74 0.25 -22.32 -20.19
N THR A 75 0.95 -23.12 -19.39
CA THR A 75 0.39 -23.76 -18.20
C THR A 75 1.03 -23.18 -16.95
N ARG A 76 0.20 -22.83 -15.95
CA ARG A 76 0.69 -22.41 -14.64
C ARG A 76 1.26 -23.61 -13.89
N ILE A 77 2.49 -23.48 -13.40
CA ILE A 77 3.20 -24.47 -12.60
C ILE A 77 3.81 -23.81 -11.36
N ASN A 78 4.25 -24.62 -10.39
CA ASN A 78 4.98 -24.15 -9.20
C ASN A 78 4.25 -23.04 -8.43
N GLN A 79 2.92 -23.15 -8.32
CA GLN A 79 2.08 -22.16 -7.66
C GLN A 79 2.29 -22.16 -6.15
N GLU A 80 2.39 -20.98 -5.55
CA GLU A 80 2.65 -20.81 -4.13
C GLU A 80 1.87 -19.62 -3.57
N THR A 81 1.50 -19.72 -2.29
CA THR A 81 0.93 -18.61 -1.52
C THR A 81 1.83 -18.31 -0.34
N VAL A 82 2.20 -17.04 -0.17
CA VAL A 82 3.13 -16.60 0.88
C VAL A 82 2.42 -15.62 1.81
N PRO A 83 2.37 -15.86 3.13
CA PRO A 83 1.89 -14.86 4.08
C PRO A 83 2.88 -13.70 4.20
N LEU A 84 2.36 -12.47 4.30
CA LEU A 84 3.16 -11.25 4.47
C LEU A 84 2.81 -10.54 5.78
N ASN A 85 3.81 -9.94 6.41
CA ASN A 85 3.65 -9.07 7.57
C ASN A 85 4.55 -7.83 7.46
N ALA A 86 3.95 -6.66 7.21
CA ALA A 86 4.64 -5.37 7.24
C ALA A 86 4.39 -4.72 8.59
N ASN A 87 5.17 -5.10 9.60
CA ASN A 87 5.13 -4.51 10.94
C ASN A 87 3.69 -4.45 11.51
N GLY A 88 3.03 -5.62 11.53
CA GLY A 88 1.66 -5.77 12.02
C GLY A 88 0.57 -5.59 10.96
N VAL A 89 0.89 -5.05 9.78
CA VAL A 89 -0.04 -5.02 8.65
C VAL A 89 0.01 -6.36 7.92
N SER A 90 -1.12 -7.07 7.87
CA SER A 90 -1.19 -8.37 7.20
C SER A 90 -1.26 -8.23 5.68
N GLY A 91 -0.73 -9.23 4.99
CA GLY A 91 -0.78 -9.33 3.54
C GLY A 91 -0.66 -10.77 3.07
N SER A 92 -0.73 -10.96 1.76
CA SER A 92 -0.50 -12.25 1.14
C SER A 92 0.08 -12.02 -0.25
N ALA A 93 0.91 -12.96 -0.69
CA ALA A 93 1.39 -13.01 -2.05
C ALA A 93 1.02 -14.32 -2.73
N SER A 94 0.87 -14.25 -4.05
CA SER A 94 0.73 -15.37 -4.95
C SER A 94 1.93 -15.40 -5.89
N TYR A 95 2.52 -16.58 -6.06
CA TYR A 95 3.56 -16.84 -7.04
C TYR A 95 3.11 -17.95 -7.97
N TYR A 96 3.47 -17.85 -9.25
CA TYR A 96 3.44 -18.97 -10.16
C TYR A 96 4.43 -18.78 -11.31
N GLU A 97 4.75 -19.88 -11.96
CA GLU A 97 5.48 -19.89 -13.22
C GLU A 97 4.55 -20.26 -14.36
N VAL A 98 4.88 -19.82 -15.57
CA VAL A 98 4.17 -20.18 -16.79
C VAL A 98 5.12 -20.95 -17.68
N LYS A 99 4.85 -22.25 -17.86
CA LYS A 99 5.49 -23.01 -18.93
C LYS A 99 4.77 -22.70 -20.23
N PHE A 100 5.38 -21.90 -21.08
CA PHE A 100 4.82 -21.58 -22.40
C PHE A 100 4.75 -22.82 -23.29
N SER A 101 3.72 -22.85 -24.15
CA SER A 101 3.57 -23.89 -25.17
C SER A 101 4.68 -23.83 -26.22
N ASP A 102 5.17 -22.64 -26.52
CA ASP A 102 6.36 -22.42 -27.35
C ASP A 102 7.62 -22.83 -26.56
N PRO A 103 8.36 -23.88 -26.98
CA PRO A 103 9.54 -24.35 -26.29
C PRO A 103 10.75 -23.41 -26.40
N ALA A 104 10.74 -22.46 -27.34
CA ALA A 104 11.82 -21.47 -27.47
C ALA A 104 11.71 -20.34 -26.43
N LYS A 105 10.56 -20.19 -25.76
CA LYS A 105 10.36 -19.18 -24.73
C LYS A 105 10.80 -19.69 -23.36
N PRO A 106 11.60 -18.91 -22.60
CA PRO A 106 11.90 -19.25 -21.20
C PRO A 106 10.59 -19.20 -20.38
N ASN A 107 10.50 -20.00 -19.31
CA ASN A 107 9.30 -19.96 -18.48
C ASN A 107 9.12 -18.57 -17.90
N GLY A 108 7.89 -18.05 -17.95
CA GLY A 108 7.53 -16.82 -17.28
C GLY A 108 7.43 -17.05 -15.78
N GLN A 109 7.70 -16.03 -14.98
CA GLN A 109 7.53 -16.05 -13.53
C GLN A 109 6.83 -14.79 -13.09
N ILE A 110 5.88 -14.91 -12.17
CA ILE A 110 5.21 -13.76 -11.57
C ILE A 110 5.00 -14.00 -10.09
N TRP A 111 5.39 -13.00 -9.31
CA TRP A 111 5.10 -12.89 -7.90
C TRP A 111 4.25 -11.64 -7.68
N THR A 112 3.16 -11.78 -6.94
CA THR A 112 2.23 -10.68 -6.70
C THR A 112 1.85 -10.65 -5.22
N GLY A 113 2.29 -9.61 -4.51
CA GLY A 113 1.97 -9.35 -3.12
C GLY A 113 0.94 -8.24 -2.97
N VAL A 114 0.00 -8.44 -2.06
CA VAL A 114 -0.94 -7.40 -1.60
C VAL A 114 -0.83 -7.29 -0.09
N ILE A 115 -0.59 -6.08 0.40
CA ILE A 115 -0.46 -5.77 1.83
C ILE A 115 -1.31 -4.58 2.19
N GLY A 116 -1.90 -4.58 3.38
CA GLY A 116 -2.73 -3.47 3.82
C GLY A 116 -3.99 -3.90 4.54
N THR A 117 -4.75 -2.92 4.98
CA THR A 117 -6.03 -3.14 5.62
C THR A 117 -7.12 -3.33 4.56
N PRO A 118 -7.80 -4.49 4.53
CA PRO A 118 -8.94 -4.70 3.65
C PRO A 118 -10.08 -3.73 3.96
N ALA A 119 -11.01 -3.59 3.01
CA ALA A 119 -12.23 -2.83 3.26
C ALA A 119 -12.93 -3.42 4.48
N GLY A 120 -13.22 -2.59 5.48
CA GLY A 120 -13.94 -3.08 6.66
C GLY A 120 -15.39 -3.40 6.31
N THR A 121 -16.00 -4.25 7.12
CA THR A 121 -17.38 -4.73 6.90
C THR A 121 -18.43 -3.77 7.45
N THR A 122 -18.01 -2.64 8.04
CA THR A 122 -18.89 -1.65 8.65
C THR A 122 -18.90 -0.35 7.84
N PRO A 123 -20.02 0.40 7.83
CA PRO A 123 -20.14 1.66 7.07
C PRO A 123 -19.12 2.75 7.46
N ASN A 124 -18.57 2.67 8.68
CA ASN A 124 -17.57 3.61 9.19
C ASN A 124 -16.13 3.11 9.04
N ALA A 125 -15.92 1.92 8.47
CA ALA A 125 -14.58 1.50 8.12
C ALA A 125 -14.06 2.43 7.03
N GLY A 126 -12.94 3.10 7.29
CA GLY A 126 -12.27 3.93 6.29
C GLY A 126 -11.99 3.15 4.99
N PRO A 127 -11.71 3.86 3.89
CA PRO A 127 -11.43 3.21 2.61
C PRO A 127 -10.26 2.22 2.75
N PRO A 128 -10.27 1.10 2.00
CA PRO A 128 -9.18 0.14 2.03
C PRO A 128 -7.85 0.82 1.72
N GLN A 129 -6.88 0.67 2.61
CA GLN A 129 -5.51 1.12 2.40
C GLN A 129 -4.66 -0.11 2.10
N ARG A 130 -4.60 -0.45 0.81
CA ARG A 130 -3.81 -1.56 0.31
C ARG A 130 -2.77 -1.07 -0.68
N TRP A 131 -1.65 -1.77 -0.70
CA TRP A 131 -0.58 -1.63 -1.67
C TRP A 131 -0.32 -2.97 -2.33
N PHE A 132 0.19 -2.91 -3.55
CA PHE A 132 0.60 -4.09 -4.28
C PHE A 132 2.07 -4.00 -4.70
N VAL A 133 2.66 -5.17 -4.87
CA VAL A 133 3.97 -5.37 -5.49
C VAL A 133 3.83 -6.53 -6.47
N VAL A 134 4.16 -6.29 -7.73
CA VAL A 134 4.20 -7.30 -8.79
C VAL A 134 5.63 -7.38 -9.27
N TRP A 135 6.25 -8.55 -9.15
CA TRP A 135 7.57 -8.83 -9.70
C TRP A 135 7.43 -9.86 -10.83
N LEU A 136 7.80 -9.44 -12.03
CA LEU A 136 7.84 -10.27 -13.23
C LEU A 136 9.27 -10.73 -13.51
N GLY A 137 9.42 -11.97 -13.95
CA GLY A 137 10.70 -12.54 -14.33
C GLY A 137 10.55 -13.64 -15.39
N THR A 138 11.67 -14.23 -15.74
CA THR A 138 11.73 -15.43 -16.58
C THR A 138 12.73 -16.42 -16.00
N SER A 139 12.86 -17.63 -16.55
CA SER A 139 13.95 -18.54 -16.17
C SER A 139 15.35 -17.94 -16.31
N ASN A 140 15.54 -16.92 -17.16
CA ASN A 140 16.84 -16.25 -17.36
C ASN A 140 17.11 -15.18 -16.29
N ASN A 141 16.05 -14.45 -15.88
CA ASN A 141 16.08 -13.54 -14.74
C ASN A 141 14.94 -13.90 -13.79
N PRO A 142 15.15 -14.89 -12.89
CA PRO A 142 14.10 -15.38 -12.04
C PRO A 142 13.68 -14.33 -11.01
N VAL A 143 12.43 -14.44 -10.56
CA VAL A 143 11.92 -13.66 -9.44
C VAL A 143 12.63 -14.10 -8.17
N ASP A 144 13.28 -13.15 -7.49
CA ASP A 144 13.79 -13.37 -6.15
C ASP A 144 12.62 -13.25 -5.15
N LYS A 145 12.03 -14.40 -4.79
CA LYS A 145 10.89 -14.46 -3.88
C LYS A 145 11.18 -13.87 -2.50
N GLY A 146 12.43 -14.00 -2.03
CA GLY A 146 12.86 -13.46 -0.73
C GLY A 146 12.91 -11.94 -0.76
N ALA A 147 13.52 -11.37 -1.80
CA ALA A 147 13.56 -9.93 -2.01
C ALA A 147 12.16 -9.36 -2.32
N ALA A 148 11.32 -10.07 -3.07
CA ALA A 148 9.94 -9.67 -3.36
C ALA A 148 9.11 -9.59 -2.08
N LYS A 149 9.24 -10.60 -1.20
CA LYS A 149 8.63 -10.60 0.13
C LYS A 149 9.14 -9.42 0.97
N ALA A 150 10.46 -9.25 1.08
CA ALA A 150 11.05 -8.16 1.86
C ALA A 150 10.60 -6.79 1.36
N LEU A 151 10.51 -6.59 0.03
CA LEU A 151 10.00 -5.37 -0.58
C LEU A 151 8.55 -5.11 -0.18
N ALA A 152 7.67 -6.10 -0.29
CA ALA A 152 6.27 -5.94 0.10
C ALA A 152 6.12 -5.68 1.62
N GLU A 153 6.93 -6.35 2.46
CA GLU A 153 6.93 -6.16 3.91
C GLU A 153 7.56 -4.82 4.35
N SER A 154 8.33 -4.17 3.48
CA SER A 154 8.89 -2.84 3.73
C SER A 154 7.90 -1.68 3.54
N ILE A 155 6.74 -1.95 2.94
CA ILE A 155 5.74 -0.91 2.66
C ILE A 155 5.18 -0.34 3.97
N ARG A 156 5.20 0.98 4.08
CA ARG A 156 4.66 1.73 5.22
C ARG A 156 3.62 2.74 4.73
N PRO A 157 2.48 2.87 5.42
CA PRO A 157 1.63 4.03 5.23
C PRO A 157 2.45 5.30 5.49
N TRP A 158 2.32 6.29 4.60
CA TRP A 158 2.95 7.60 4.81
C TRP A 158 2.23 8.35 5.95
N THR A 159 3.00 8.83 6.92
CA THR A 159 2.52 9.73 7.97
C THR A 159 3.21 11.08 7.80
N PRO A 160 2.48 12.19 7.57
CA PRO A 160 3.12 13.49 7.41
C PRO A 160 3.87 13.89 8.70
N PRO A 161 5.02 14.58 8.58
CA PRO A 161 5.72 15.08 9.75
C PRO A 161 4.84 16.05 10.56
N PRO A 162 5.02 16.12 11.90
CA PRO A 162 4.31 17.09 12.72
C PRO A 162 4.51 18.50 12.18
N ALA A 163 3.43 19.29 12.12
CA ALA A 163 3.56 20.70 11.77
C ALA A 163 4.51 21.39 12.78
N PRO A 164 5.35 22.35 12.32
CA PRO A 164 6.16 23.15 13.22
C PRO A 164 5.28 23.78 14.31
N ALA A 165 5.75 23.79 15.55
CA ALA A 165 5.05 24.50 16.62
C ALA A 165 4.83 25.97 16.20
N PRO A 166 3.66 26.56 16.48
CA PRO A 166 3.42 27.97 16.24
C PRO A 166 4.55 28.78 16.87
N ALA A 167 5.13 29.71 16.10
CA ALA A 167 6.07 30.67 16.67
C ALA A 167 5.38 31.41 17.83
N PRO A 168 6.06 31.64 18.96
CA PRO A 168 5.47 32.40 20.05
C PRO A 168 5.01 33.76 19.52
N ALA A 169 3.82 34.19 19.95
CA ALA A 169 3.28 35.48 19.55
C ALA A 169 4.28 36.60 19.91
N PRO A 170 4.45 37.63 19.06
CA PRO A 170 5.32 38.75 19.37
C PRO A 170 4.91 39.40 20.70
N GLY A 171 5.74 39.23 21.74
CA GLY A 171 5.51 39.78 23.08
C GLY A 171 5.36 38.76 24.22
N GLU A 172 5.36 37.46 23.94
CA GLU A 172 5.32 36.45 25.02
C GLU A 172 6.73 36.22 25.60
N PRO A 173 6.94 36.33 26.92
CA PRO A 173 8.24 36.08 27.55
C PRO A 173 8.74 34.66 27.23
N ALA A 174 10.02 34.53 26.89
CA ALA A 174 10.64 33.23 26.65
C ALA A 174 10.46 32.31 27.88
N PRO A 175 10.08 31.02 27.70
CA PRO A 175 9.99 30.09 28.83
C PRO A 175 11.37 29.92 29.49
N GLU A 176 11.45 30.17 30.80
CA GLU A 176 12.68 29.94 31.57
C GLU A 176 13.05 28.44 31.57
N PRO A 177 14.33 28.08 31.35
CA PRO A 177 14.78 26.68 31.43
C PRO A 177 14.60 26.15 32.86
N GLY A 178 13.62 25.26 33.06
CA GLY A 178 13.43 24.52 34.33
C GLY A 178 12.06 24.70 35.01
N ALA A 179 11.12 25.46 34.45
CA ALA A 179 9.78 25.55 35.01
C ALA A 179 8.99 24.24 34.81
N PRO A 180 8.35 23.68 35.87
CA PRO A 180 7.51 22.49 35.72
C PRO A 180 6.34 22.78 34.78
N ALA A 181 6.02 21.81 33.92
CA ALA A 181 4.96 21.93 32.94
C ALA A 181 3.63 22.33 33.61
N PRO A 182 2.91 23.35 33.10
CA PRO A 182 1.60 23.70 33.65
C PRO A 182 0.65 22.52 33.48
N ALA A 183 -0.02 22.15 34.58
CA ALA A 183 -1.04 21.12 34.58
C ALA A 183 -2.17 21.45 33.57
N PRO A 184 -2.76 20.46 32.90
CA PRO A 184 -3.82 20.70 31.93
C PRO A 184 -4.98 21.43 32.61
N VAL A 185 -5.27 22.63 32.12
CA VAL A 185 -6.43 23.42 32.49
C VAL A 185 -7.70 22.68 32.08
N GLN A 186 -8.52 22.33 33.07
CA GLN A 186 -9.87 21.80 32.84
C GLN A 186 -10.71 22.88 32.14
N ALA A 187 -11.38 22.48 31.05
CA ALA A 187 -12.33 23.35 30.36
C ALA A 187 -13.45 23.80 31.33
N PRO A 188 -13.84 25.09 31.34
CA PRO A 188 -14.92 25.55 32.20
C PRO A 188 -16.25 24.90 31.81
N ALA A 189 -16.96 24.39 32.81
CA ALA A 189 -18.31 23.87 32.70
C ALA A 189 -19.26 24.94 32.18
N ALA A 190 -19.82 24.75 30.98
CA ALA A 190 -20.93 25.55 30.47
C ALA A 190 -22.23 25.11 31.16
N GLY A 191 -22.51 25.68 32.33
CA GLY A 191 -23.82 25.63 32.95
C GLY A 191 -24.50 27.00 32.85
N VAL A 192 -25.45 27.14 31.94
CA VAL A 192 -26.66 27.98 32.13
C VAL A 192 -27.77 27.49 31.19
N THR A 193 -28.76 26.88 31.81
CA THR A 193 -30.11 26.63 31.29
C THR A 193 -30.85 27.92 30.97
N PRO A 194 -31.63 28.00 29.88
CA PRO A 194 -32.84 28.81 29.84
C PRO A 194 -34.06 27.97 30.24
N THR A 195 -34.72 28.44 31.29
CA THR A 195 -36.01 28.00 31.83
C THR A 195 -37.09 27.95 30.75
N LEU A 196 -37.68 26.78 30.51
CA LEU A 196 -39.02 26.67 29.91
C LEU A 196 -40.00 26.24 31.02
N SER A 197 -40.86 27.17 31.43
CA SER A 197 -41.95 26.92 32.36
C SER A 197 -42.93 25.88 31.79
N PRO A 198 -43.49 24.98 32.63
CA PRO A 198 -44.33 23.87 32.19
C PRO A 198 -45.81 24.27 32.04
N THR A 199 -46.55 23.61 31.15
CA THR A 199 -48.03 23.59 31.13
C THR A 199 -48.49 22.21 30.58
N PRO A 200 -49.59 21.65 31.09
CA PRO A 200 -49.61 20.28 31.60
C PRO A 200 -50.13 19.21 30.62
N ARG A 201 -49.81 17.96 30.96
CA ARG A 201 -50.39 16.74 30.35
C ARG A 201 -51.92 16.78 30.42
N ARG A 202 -52.57 16.58 29.27
CA ARG A 202 -53.96 16.13 29.21
C ARG A 202 -53.97 14.61 28.99
N THR A 203 -54.78 13.99 29.83
CA THR A 203 -55.07 12.57 30.01
C THR A 203 -55.48 11.82 28.75
N GLN A 204 -55.01 10.57 28.66
CA GLN A 204 -55.65 9.48 27.95
C GLN A 204 -57.08 9.26 28.45
N PRO A 205 -57.99 8.77 27.60
CA PRO A 205 -58.92 7.75 28.08
C PRO A 205 -59.10 6.56 27.13
N ALA A 206 -59.30 5.41 27.80
CA ALA A 206 -59.96 4.15 27.43
C ALA A 206 -59.60 3.47 26.10
#